data_AF-A0A7C7GKW8-F1
#
_entry.id   AF-A0A7C7GKW8-F1
#
_cell.length_a   1.000
_cell.length_b   1.000
_cell.length_c   1.000
_cell.angle_alpha   90.00
_cell.angle_beta   90.00
_cell.angle_gamma   90.00
#
_symmetry.space_group_name_H-M   'P 1'
#
loop_
_entity.id
_entity.type
_entity.pdbx_description
1 polymer ?
#
loop_
_entity_poly.entity_id
_entity_poly.type
_entity_poly.pdbx_seq_one_letter_code
_entity_poly.pdbx_strand_id
1 'polypeptide(L)'
;MAYENLLSLVLNPEYGDITDPETGTDLTMTYGKPAGASFPQTKLVPRRRSTELCEDMTPDKCAELLDSIPDLESLFERKTPEEVGALLDTFMNSGVEDPEAVSSETRKFGESASTTADQETNAVDQAFAELGAL
;
A
#
# COMPACT_ATOMS: atom_id res chain seq x y z
N MET A 1 0.45 -12.24 10.37
CA MET A 1 1.60 -12.18 9.41
C MET A 1 2.88 -11.80 10.15
N ALA A 2 4.08 -11.93 9.55
CA ALA A 2 5.35 -11.66 10.26
C ALA A 2 5.40 -10.24 10.86
N TYR A 3 5.03 -9.23 10.07
CA TYR A 3 5.00 -7.83 10.48
C TYR A 3 4.02 -7.55 11.63
N GLU A 4 2.82 -8.10 11.54
CA GLU A 4 1.82 -8.02 12.61
C GLU A 4 2.30 -8.64 13.92
N ASN A 5 3.00 -9.79 13.86
CA ASN A 5 3.59 -10.40 15.05
C ASN A 5 4.68 -9.50 15.65
N LEU A 6 5.55 -8.90 14.82
CA LEU A 6 6.56 -7.95 15.28
C LEU A 6 5.94 -6.73 15.96
N LEU A 7 4.93 -6.12 15.34
CA LEU A 7 4.21 -4.99 15.94
C LEU A 7 3.58 -5.38 17.28
N SER A 8 2.98 -6.56 17.37
CA SER A 8 2.39 -7.05 18.61
C SER A 8 3.43 -7.23 19.73
N LEU A 9 4.67 -7.58 19.38
CA LEU A 9 5.77 -7.71 20.34
C LEU A 9 6.29 -6.34 20.79
N VAL A 10 6.52 -5.41 19.86
CA VAL A 10 7.00 -4.05 20.16
C VAL A 10 5.99 -3.26 21.00
N LEU A 11 4.69 -3.48 20.78
CA LEU A 11 3.64 -2.79 21.51
C LEU A 11 3.30 -3.44 22.86
N ASN A 12 3.91 -4.59 23.19
CA ASN A 12 3.65 -5.27 24.44
C ASN A 12 4.61 -4.77 25.54
N PRO A 13 4.10 -4.10 26.59
CA PRO A 13 4.94 -3.55 27.65
C PRO A 13 5.71 -4.61 28.45
N GLU A 14 5.31 -5.88 28.42
CA GLU A 14 6.03 -6.97 29.10
C GLU A 14 7.39 -7.29 28.46
N TYR A 15 7.54 -7.01 27.16
CA TYR A 15 8.78 -7.30 26.43
C TYR A 15 9.71 -6.09 26.31
N GLY A 16 9.24 -4.89 26.67
CA GLY A 16 10.03 -3.66 26.55
C GLY A 16 10.40 -3.32 25.10
N ASP A 17 11.51 -2.61 24.92
CA ASP A 17 12.06 -2.35 23.58
C ASP A 17 12.88 -3.55 23.12
N ILE A 18 12.28 -4.36 22.24
CA ILE A 18 12.94 -5.56 21.69
C ILE A 18 14.12 -5.22 20.75
N THR A 19 14.27 -3.96 20.35
CA THR A 19 15.33 -3.47 19.44
C THR A 19 16.53 -2.89 20.18
N ASP A 20 16.46 -2.78 21.51
CA ASP A 20 17.53 -2.24 22.34
C ASP A 20 18.79 -3.14 22.28
N PRO A 21 19.99 -2.59 22.03
CA PRO A 21 21.21 -3.38 21.87
C PRO A 21 21.74 -3.98 23.19
N GLU A 22 21.33 -3.45 24.35
CA GLU A 22 21.79 -3.90 25.66
C GLU A 22 20.74 -4.77 26.38
N THR A 23 19.46 -4.41 26.25
CA THR A 23 18.35 -5.00 27.01
C THR A 23 17.26 -5.62 26.14
N GLY A 24 17.50 -5.72 24.83
CA GLY A 24 16.58 -6.28 23.84
C GLY A 24 16.33 -7.77 24.00
N THR A 25 15.44 -8.29 23.14
CA THR A 25 15.04 -9.70 23.16
C THR A 25 15.22 -10.34 21.80
N ASP A 26 16.04 -11.39 21.75
CA ASP A 26 16.23 -12.23 20.59
C ASP A 26 14.92 -12.85 20.08
N LEU A 27 14.78 -12.94 18.76
CA LEU A 27 13.64 -13.58 18.10
C LEU A 27 14.06 -14.88 17.41
N THR A 28 13.33 -15.95 17.68
CA THR A 28 13.44 -17.20 16.92
C THR A 28 12.52 -17.13 15.70
N MET A 29 13.12 -17.13 14.50
CA MET A 29 12.39 -17.18 13.24
C MET A 29 12.29 -18.60 12.70
N THR A 30 11.08 -19.02 12.34
CA THR A 30 10.84 -20.26 11.60
C THR A 30 10.16 -19.91 10.28
N TYR A 31 10.81 -20.23 9.17
CA TYR A 31 10.26 -20.07 7.83
C TYR A 31 9.99 -21.44 7.22
N GLY A 32 8.77 -21.68 6.75
CA GLY A 32 8.43 -22.95 6.11
C GLY A 32 7.00 -22.99 5.60
N LYS A 33 6.63 -24.07 4.91
CA LYS A 33 5.26 -24.31 4.42
C LYS A 33 4.61 -25.39 5.29
N PRO A 34 3.74 -25.02 6.26
CA PRO A 34 3.03 -26.00 7.07
C PRO A 34 2.16 -26.92 6.20
N ALA A 35 1.90 -28.14 6.68
CA ALA A 35 1.00 -29.05 5.99
C ALA A 35 -0.40 -28.41 5.83
N GLY A 36 -0.91 -28.39 4.60
CA GLY A 36 -2.19 -27.77 4.26
C GLY A 36 -2.15 -26.26 3.99
N ALA A 37 -1.00 -25.59 4.17
CA ALA A 37 -0.87 -24.18 3.80
C ALA A 37 -0.61 -24.04 2.29
N SER A 38 -1.24 -23.05 1.64
CA SER A 38 -0.98 -22.73 0.23
C SER A 38 0.35 -22.01 0.04
N PHE A 39 0.79 -21.23 1.03
CA PHE A 39 1.95 -20.35 0.97
C PHE A 39 2.91 -20.59 2.14
N PRO A 40 4.21 -20.26 1.99
CA PRO A 40 5.15 -20.23 3.10
C PRO A 40 4.69 -19.26 4.20
N GLN A 41 4.97 -19.62 5.43
CA GLN A 41 4.67 -18.82 6.61
C GLN A 41 5.95 -18.57 7.41
N THR A 42 6.06 -17.34 7.91
CA THR A 42 7.09 -16.93 8.85
C THR A 42 6.48 -16.85 10.24
N LYS A 43 7.02 -17.62 11.18
CA LYS A 43 6.66 -17.58 12.59
C LYS A 43 7.80 -16.96 13.38
N LEU A 44 7.48 -15.99 14.22
CA LEU A 44 8.42 -15.30 15.10
C LEU A 44 8.02 -15.58 16.54
N VAL A 45 8.98 -15.97 17.37
CA VAL A 45 8.77 -16.25 18.80
C VAL A 45 9.85 -15.53 19.60
N PRO A 46 9.49 -14.66 20.55
CA PRO A 46 10.49 -14.02 21.42
C PRO A 46 11.13 -15.05 22.35
N ARG A 47 12.42 -14.87 22.61
CA ARG A 47 13.12 -15.66 23.63
C ARG A 47 12.62 -15.28 25.02
N ARG A 48 12.80 -16.19 25.98
CA ARG A 48 12.31 -16.04 27.36
C ARG A 48 13.10 -15.01 28.19
N ARG A 49 14.29 -14.64 27.76
CA ARG A 49 15.20 -13.76 28.49
C ARG A 49 15.78 -12.75 27.51
N SER A 50 15.89 -11.51 27.97
CA SER A 50 16.66 -10.48 27.29
C SER A 50 18.14 -10.84 27.26
N THR A 51 18.81 -10.42 26.20
CA THR A 51 20.23 -10.67 25.93
C THR A 51 20.83 -9.44 25.27
N GLU A 52 22.08 -9.15 25.59
CA GLU A 52 22.84 -8.12 24.89
C GLU A 52 23.09 -8.58 23.45
N LEU A 53 22.95 -7.66 22.48
CA LEU A 53 23.12 -7.97 21.05
C LEU A 53 24.52 -8.50 20.72
N CYS A 54 25.53 -8.05 21.47
CA CYS A 54 26.94 -8.27 21.21
C CYS A 54 27.65 -9.01 22.36
N GLU A 55 26.95 -9.88 23.10
CA GLU A 55 27.50 -10.61 24.28
C GLU A 55 28.84 -11.33 23.97
N ASP A 56 29.00 -11.86 22.75
CA ASP A 56 30.19 -12.59 22.30
C ASP A 56 31.20 -11.75 21.48
N MET A 57 30.99 -10.43 21.37
CA MET A 57 31.77 -9.54 20.49
C MET A 57 32.52 -8.46 21.26
N THR A 58 33.65 -8.01 20.71
CA THR A 58 34.35 -6.83 21.23
C THR A 58 33.54 -5.56 20.92
N PRO A 59 33.58 -4.52 21.78
CA PRO A 59 32.84 -3.27 21.56
C PRO A 59 33.05 -2.66 20.18
N ASP A 60 34.30 -2.67 19.69
CA ASP A 60 34.64 -2.11 18.36
C ASP A 60 33.93 -2.83 17.21
N LYS A 61 33.75 -4.15 17.30
CA LYS A 61 33.05 -4.95 16.28
C LYS A 61 31.54 -4.77 16.36
N CYS A 62 31.02 -4.53 17.57
CA CYS A 62 29.62 -4.21 17.75
C CYS A 62 29.28 -2.87 17.09
N ALA A 63 30.14 -1.86 17.27
CA ALA A 63 30.01 -0.57 16.60
C ALA A 63 30.05 -0.71 15.08
N GLU A 64 31.00 -1.49 14.54
CA GLU A 64 31.07 -1.76 13.09
C GLU A 64 29.80 -2.44 12.55
N LEU A 65 29.20 -3.37 13.31
CA LEU A 65 27.93 -4.00 12.95
C LEU A 65 26.78 -2.99 12.91
N LEU A 66 26.69 -2.10 13.90
CA LEU A 66 25.66 -1.07 13.94
C LEU A 66 25.84 -0.04 12.82
N ASP A 67 27.07 0.33 12.49
CA ASP A 67 27.39 1.23 11.38
C ASP A 67 27.10 0.60 10.00
N SER A 68 26.99 -0.73 9.92
CA SER A 68 26.62 -1.44 8.69
C SER A 68 25.12 -1.37 8.36
N ILE A 69 24.29 -0.90 9.30
CA ILE A 69 22.85 -0.77 9.10
C ILE A 69 22.61 0.35 8.06
N PRO A 70 21.97 0.04 6.91
CA PRO A 70 21.69 1.06 5.90
C PRO A 70 20.64 2.05 6.42
N ASP A 71 20.68 3.27 5.87
CA ASP A 71 19.64 4.24 6.12
C ASP A 71 18.29 3.77 5.54
N LEU A 72 17.34 3.50 6.44
CA LEU A 72 16.02 2.98 6.10
C LEU A 72 15.17 4.02 5.35
N GLU A 73 15.43 5.31 5.52
CA GLU A 73 14.65 6.38 4.86
C GLU A 73 15.00 6.50 3.38
N SER A 74 16.26 6.22 3.02
CA SER A 74 16.74 6.27 1.63
C SER A 74 16.66 4.94 0.89
N LEU A 75 16.31 3.84 1.57
CA LEU A 75 16.14 2.51 0.96
C LEU A 75 15.06 2.48 -0.13
N PHE A 76 14.01 3.31 0.02
CA PHE A 76 12.94 3.42 -0.96
C PHE A 76 12.75 4.88 -1.37
N GLU A 77 12.95 5.17 -2.65
CA GLU A 77 12.63 6.47 -3.21
C GLU A 77 11.11 6.71 -3.15
N ARG A 78 10.69 7.71 -2.37
CA ARG A 78 9.30 8.14 -2.34
C ARG A 78 8.98 8.92 -3.60
N LYS A 79 8.36 8.24 -4.57
CA LYS A 79 7.87 8.86 -5.80
C LYS A 79 6.77 9.89 -5.53
N THR A 80 6.74 10.92 -6.35
CA THR A 80 5.68 11.93 -6.33
C THR A 80 4.38 11.33 -6.89
N PRO A 81 3.20 11.90 -6.54
CA PRO A 81 1.93 11.43 -7.08
C PRO A 81 1.87 11.45 -8.62
N GLU A 82 2.53 12.43 -9.25
CA GLU A 82 2.61 12.57 -10.71
C GLU A 82 3.41 11.43 -11.34
N GLU A 83 4.55 11.07 -10.75
CA GLU A 83 5.37 9.95 -11.21
C GLU A 83 4.67 8.60 -11.04
N VAL A 84 3.97 8.41 -9.92
CA VAL A 84 3.16 7.20 -9.68
C VAL A 84 2.03 7.11 -10.70
N GLY A 85 1.38 8.22 -11.04
CA GLY A 85 0.38 8.30 -12.10
C GLY A 85 0.95 7.87 -13.45
N ALA A 86 2.06 8.47 -13.86
CA ALA A 86 2.73 8.12 -15.13
C ALA A 86 3.16 6.64 -15.19
N LEU A 87 3.65 6.09 -14.07
CA LEU A 87 4.00 4.66 -13.97
C LEU A 87 2.78 3.76 -14.08
N LEU A 88 1.66 4.15 -13.45
CA LEU A 88 0.41 3.42 -13.53
C LEU A 88 -0.15 3.44 -14.95
N ASP A 89 -0.18 4.60 -15.61
CA ASP A 89 -0.63 4.74 -17.00
C ASP A 89 0.23 3.88 -17.93
N THR A 90 1.55 3.95 -17.76
CA THR A 90 2.49 3.09 -18.52
C THR A 90 2.22 1.62 -18.25
N PHE A 91 1.98 1.22 -17.00
CA PHE A 91 1.69 -0.17 -16.63
C PHE A 91 0.37 -0.65 -17.26
N MET A 92 -0.69 0.17 -17.22
CA MET A 92 -2.00 -0.15 -17.81
C MET A 92 -1.91 -0.26 -19.34
N ASN A 93 -1.05 0.54 -19.97
CA ASN A 93 -0.86 0.57 -21.42
C ASN A 93 0.21 -0.42 -21.92
N SER A 94 0.98 -1.04 -21.02
CA SER A 94 2.15 -1.89 -21.36
C SER A 94 1.84 -3.18 -22.14
N GLY A 95 0.56 -3.46 -22.41
CA GLY A 95 0.10 -4.60 -23.20
C GLY A 95 -0.95 -4.26 -24.26
N VAL A 96 -1.14 -2.97 -24.58
CA VAL A 96 -2.18 -2.50 -25.50
C VAL A 96 -1.55 -1.61 -26.58
N GLU A 97 -1.68 -1.99 -27.85
CA GLU A 97 -1.18 -1.19 -28.98
C GLU A 97 -1.96 0.14 -29.14
N ASP A 98 -3.25 0.14 -28.75
CA ASP A 98 -4.12 1.32 -28.72
C ASP A 98 -4.96 1.33 -27.43
N PRO A 99 -4.57 2.13 -26.42
CA PRO A 99 -5.31 2.23 -25.16
C PRO A 99 -6.70 2.85 -25.31
N GLU A 100 -6.94 3.66 -26.34
CA GLU A 100 -8.24 4.28 -26.62
C GLU A 100 -9.25 3.27 -27.21
N ALA A 101 -8.77 2.17 -27.79
CA ALA A 101 -9.62 1.11 -28.33
C ALA A 101 -10.17 0.15 -27.25
N VAL A 102 -9.50 0.04 -26.10
CA VAL A 102 -9.91 -0.81 -24.97
C VAL A 102 -10.52 -0.02 -23.81
N SER A 103 -10.37 1.31 -23.83
CA SER A 103 -10.98 2.21 -22.86
C SER A 103 -12.50 2.28 -23.08
N SER A 104 -13.29 1.98 -22.05
CA SER A 104 -14.74 2.14 -22.06
C SER A 104 -15.15 3.21 -21.05
N GLU A 105 -15.14 4.47 -21.48
CA GLU A 105 -15.73 5.54 -20.70
C GLU A 105 -17.27 5.50 -20.78
N THR A 106 -17.93 5.77 -19.66
CA THR A 106 -19.39 5.96 -19.65
C THR A 106 -19.68 7.37 -20.15
N ARG A 107 -20.20 7.49 -21.37
CA ARG A 107 -20.68 8.78 -21.87
C ARG A 107 -21.82 9.28 -20.98
N LYS A 108 -21.67 10.49 -20.46
CA LYS A 108 -22.75 11.19 -19.75
C LYS A 108 -23.92 11.33 -20.73
N PHE A 109 -25.05 10.70 -20.41
CA PHE A 109 -26.29 10.79 -21.19
C PHE A 109 -26.71 12.27 -21.28
N GLY A 110 -26.48 12.92 -22.42
CA GLY A 110 -26.91 14.30 -22.61
C GLY A 110 -26.23 15.08 -23.74
N GLU A 111 -25.06 14.69 -24.22
CA GLU A 111 -24.37 15.48 -25.26
C GLU A 111 -24.43 14.79 -26.63
N SER A 112 -25.62 14.81 -27.22
CA SER A 112 -25.76 14.68 -28.67
C SER A 112 -25.86 16.09 -29.26
N ALA A 113 -24.79 16.49 -29.95
CA ALA A 113 -24.74 17.44 -31.05
C ALA A 113 -25.81 18.53 -31.06
N SER A 114 -25.47 19.70 -30.49
CA SER A 114 -26.06 20.97 -30.88
C SER A 114 -25.61 21.31 -32.31
N THR A 115 -26.27 20.72 -33.30
CA THR A 115 -26.29 21.22 -34.68
C THR A 115 -27.73 21.23 -35.18
N THR A 116 -28.28 22.45 -35.15
CA THR A 116 -29.30 22.96 -36.07
C THR A 116 -30.72 22.42 -35.88
N ALA A 117 -31.53 23.28 -35.27
CA ALA A 117 -32.95 23.52 -35.54
C ALA A 117 -33.78 22.31 -35.98
N ASP A 118 -34.58 21.75 -35.07
CA ASP A 118 -36.00 21.57 -35.34
C ASP A 118 -36.78 21.47 -34.03
N GLN A 119 -37.98 22.03 -34.09
CA GLN A 119 -38.91 22.22 -32.99
C GLN A 119 -39.36 20.87 -32.40
N GLU A 120 -38.89 20.51 -31.21
CA GLU A 120 -39.68 19.68 -30.30
C GLU A 120 -39.59 20.29 -28.91
N THR A 121 -40.57 21.14 -28.60
CA THR A 121 -40.85 21.56 -27.23
C THR A 121 -41.18 20.31 -26.43
N ASN A 122 -40.27 19.90 -25.53
CA ASN A 122 -40.46 18.74 -24.67
C ASN A 122 -41.83 18.84 -23.97
N ALA A 123 -42.64 17.78 -24.04
CA ALA A 123 -43.98 17.72 -23.45
C ALA A 123 -44.00 18.06 -21.94
N VAL A 124 -42.85 17.88 -21.28
CA VAL A 124 -42.63 18.25 -19.88
C VAL A 124 -42.64 19.78 -19.70
N ASP A 125 -41.98 20.53 -20.58
CA ASP A 125 -41.90 21.99 -20.49
C ASP A 125 -43.27 22.65 -20.75
N GLN A 126 -44.10 22.07 -21.62
CA GLN A 126 -45.49 22.52 -21.82
C GLN A 126 -46.37 22.28 -20.59
N ALA A 127 -46.23 21.12 -19.93
CA ALA A 127 -47.03 20.79 -18.75
C ALA A 127 -46.72 21.71 -17.55
N PHE A 128 -45.47 22.16 -17.41
CA PHE A 128 -45.10 23.11 -16.36
C PHE A 128 -45.56 24.54 -16.66
N ALA A 129 -45.63 24.94 -17.93
CA ALA A 129 -46.11 26.26 -18.33
C ALA A 129 -47.61 26.44 -18.08
N GLU A 130 -48.43 25.41 -18.33
CA GLU A 130 -49.88 25.46 -18.05
C GLU A 130 -50.19 25.55 -16.54
N LEU A 131 -49.36 24.94 -15.70
CA LEU A 131 -49.57 24.91 -14.24
C LEU A 131 -49.22 26.24 -13.56
N GLY A 132 -48.37 27.06 -14.19
CA GLY A 132 -48.00 28.40 -13.70
C GLY A 132 -48.93 29.52 -14.18
N ALA A 133 -49.90 29.20 -15.06
CA ALA A 133 -50.84 30.16 -15.65
C ALA A 133 -52.23 30.12 -14.99
N LEU A 134 -52.38 29.44 -13.85
CA LEU A 134 -53.63 29.27 -13.09
C LEU A 134 -53.57 30.01 -11.74
#